data_AF-A0A0M4LEW7-F1
#
_entry.id   AF-A0A0M4LEW7-F1
#
_cell.length_a   1.000
_cell.length_b   1.000
_cell.length_c   1.000
_cell.angle_alpha   90.00
_cell.angle_beta   90.00
_cell.angle_gamma   90.00
#
_symmetry.space_group_name_H-M   'P 1'
#
loop_
_entity.id
_entity.type
_entity.pdbx_description
1 polymer ?
#
loop_
_entity_poly.entity_id
_entity_poly.type
_entity_poly.pdbx_seq_one_letter_code
_entity_poly.pdbx_strand_id
1 'polypeptide(L)'
;MSGKLKAQVLHSQICAMCGKTPLVDRVKLEVDHKLPLAWGGTDDIENLQPLCEECNHNKQDYYASFDAYSDKIRAAASLLEPHKRIGETLKAFKEAGEPAPSEVVGLIACMIQYQEDWQKRTRELRELGWDFKIRKKKEYGRMRSYYELTKWTPWPAEPIAALIKQIEKDKKLAEQQMPS
;
A
#
# COMPACT_ATOMS: atom_id res chain seq x y z
N MET A 1 -0.31 -24.08 -2.91
CA MET A 1 0.35 -23.57 -4.14
C MET A 1 0.86 -24.69 -5.04
N SER A 2 0.71 -24.56 -6.38
CA SER A 2 1.18 -25.54 -7.36
C SER A 2 2.67 -25.37 -7.72
N GLY A 3 3.32 -26.44 -8.20
CA GLY A 3 4.71 -26.38 -8.68
C GLY A 3 4.92 -25.41 -9.86
N LYS A 4 3.92 -25.29 -10.74
CA LYS A 4 3.91 -24.34 -11.86
C LYS A 4 3.95 -22.89 -11.37
N LEU A 5 3.12 -22.56 -10.38
CA LEU A 5 3.08 -21.21 -9.81
C LEU A 5 4.40 -20.88 -9.10
N LYS A 6 4.96 -21.83 -8.34
CA LYS A 6 6.28 -21.66 -7.70
C LYS A 6 7.38 -21.38 -8.73
N ALA A 7 7.42 -22.13 -9.82
CA ALA A 7 8.38 -21.89 -10.91
C ALA A 7 8.19 -20.50 -11.56
N GLN A 8 6.95 -20.06 -11.73
CA GLN A 8 6.65 -18.73 -12.29
C GLN A 8 7.14 -17.60 -11.38
N VAL A 9 6.89 -17.67 -10.07
CA VAL A 9 7.33 -16.65 -9.11
C VAL A 9 8.86 -16.59 -9.01
N LEU A 10 9.52 -17.75 -8.99
CA LEU A 10 10.98 -17.84 -8.81
C LEU A 10 11.75 -17.66 -10.13
N HIS A 11 11.08 -17.41 -11.26
CA HIS A 11 11.72 -17.35 -12.57
C HIS A 11 12.81 -16.27 -12.67
N SER A 12 12.64 -15.13 -11.99
CA SER A 12 13.61 -14.03 -12.03
C SER A 12 14.95 -14.35 -11.40
N GLN A 13 15.03 -15.37 -10.52
CA GLN A 13 16.23 -15.73 -9.75
C GLN A 13 16.87 -14.56 -8.98
N ILE A 14 16.07 -13.54 -8.65
CA ILE A 14 16.50 -12.32 -7.94
C ILE A 14 15.53 -12.07 -6.78
N CYS A 15 16.06 -11.81 -5.59
CA CYS A 15 15.26 -11.38 -4.45
C CYS A 15 14.62 -10.01 -4.73
N ALA A 16 13.29 -9.93 -4.66
CA ALA A 16 12.54 -8.71 -4.93
C ALA A 16 12.80 -7.56 -3.94
N MET A 17 13.37 -7.84 -2.76
CA MET A 17 13.61 -6.84 -1.72
C MET A 17 15.06 -6.31 -1.71
N CYS A 18 16.05 -7.20 -1.82
CA CYS A 18 17.46 -6.87 -1.68
C CYS A 18 18.27 -7.02 -2.97
N GLY A 19 17.72 -7.65 -4.01
CA GLY A 19 18.40 -7.85 -5.29
C GLY A 19 19.45 -8.98 -5.30
N LYS A 20 19.73 -9.64 -4.16
CA LYS A 20 20.63 -10.79 -4.10
C LYS A 20 20.13 -11.95 -4.99
N THR A 21 21.06 -12.72 -5.53
CA THR A 21 20.80 -13.86 -6.43
C THR A 21 21.41 -15.16 -5.88
N PRO A 22 20.82 -16.34 -6.16
CA PRO A 22 21.42 -17.62 -5.75
C PRO A 22 22.82 -17.86 -6.31
N LEU A 23 23.11 -17.39 -7.53
CA LEU A 23 24.38 -17.64 -8.20
C LEU A 23 25.53 -16.83 -7.59
N VAL A 24 25.31 -15.53 -7.35
CA VAL A 24 26.37 -14.62 -6.89
C VAL A 24 26.46 -14.61 -5.36
N ASP A 25 25.32 -14.48 -4.69
CA ASP A 25 25.25 -14.26 -3.24
C ASP A 25 25.04 -15.55 -2.45
N ARG A 26 24.86 -16.69 -3.13
CA ARG A 26 24.59 -18.01 -2.54
C ARG A 26 23.37 -18.03 -1.61
N VAL A 27 22.38 -17.20 -1.90
CA VAL A 27 21.11 -17.18 -1.15
C VAL A 27 20.12 -18.21 -1.69
N LYS A 28 19.28 -18.76 -0.82
CA LYS A 28 18.10 -19.53 -1.22
C LYS A 28 16.89 -18.60 -1.37
N LEU A 29 16.20 -18.70 -2.50
CA LEU A 29 14.95 -17.97 -2.74
C LEU A 29 13.74 -18.83 -2.40
N GLU A 30 12.73 -18.17 -1.84
CA GLU A 30 11.44 -18.72 -1.46
C GLU A 30 10.32 -17.84 -2.03
N VAL A 31 9.12 -18.42 -2.11
CA VAL A 31 7.93 -17.68 -2.51
C VAL A 31 7.33 -17.05 -1.26
N ASP A 32 7.13 -15.74 -1.31
CA ASP A 32 6.53 -14.94 -0.26
C ASP A 32 5.30 -14.18 -0.80
N HIS A 33 4.35 -13.87 0.08
CA HIS A 33 3.19 -13.05 -0.23
C HIS A 33 3.50 -11.57 0.00
N LYS A 34 3.36 -10.70 -1.00
CA LYS A 34 3.53 -9.25 -0.86
C LYS A 34 2.67 -8.70 0.27
N LEU A 35 1.36 -8.94 0.24
CA LEU A 35 0.44 -8.75 1.36
C LEU A 35 0.37 -10.04 2.19
N PRO A 36 0.63 -9.98 3.51
CA PRO A 36 0.49 -11.14 4.39
C PRO A 36 -0.90 -11.78 4.27
N LEU A 37 -0.97 -13.11 4.35
CA LEU A 37 -2.25 -13.85 4.41
C LEU A 37 -3.12 -13.36 5.58
N ALA A 38 -2.49 -13.02 6.71
CA ALA A 38 -3.17 -12.42 7.86
C ALA A 38 -3.91 -11.12 7.53
N TRP A 39 -3.55 -10.43 6.46
CA TRP A 39 -4.19 -9.19 6.03
C TRP A 39 -5.12 -9.37 4.83
N GLY A 40 -5.39 -10.62 4.42
CA GLY A 40 -6.22 -10.94 3.26
C GLY A 40 -5.44 -11.09 1.95
N GLY A 41 -4.11 -11.30 2.02
CA GLY A 41 -3.33 -11.70 0.86
C GLY A 41 -3.83 -13.02 0.25
N THR A 42 -3.72 -13.16 -1.07
CA THR A 42 -4.11 -14.36 -1.82
C THR A 42 -2.91 -15.08 -2.41
N ASP A 43 -3.11 -16.32 -2.87
CA ASP A 43 -2.11 -17.10 -3.64
C ASP A 43 -2.03 -16.69 -5.13
N ASP A 44 -2.66 -15.57 -5.51
CA ASP A 44 -2.58 -15.06 -6.88
C ASP A 44 -1.18 -14.55 -7.19
N ILE A 45 -0.73 -14.76 -8.44
CA ILE A 45 0.62 -14.39 -8.88
C ILE A 45 0.98 -12.92 -8.58
N GLU A 46 -0.01 -12.02 -8.64
CA GLU A 46 0.16 -10.60 -8.38
C GLU A 46 0.53 -10.30 -6.91
N ASN A 47 0.10 -11.16 -5.98
CA ASN A 47 0.43 -11.08 -4.56
C ASN A 47 1.67 -11.93 -4.20
N LEU A 48 2.31 -12.60 -5.15
CA LEU A 48 3.50 -13.41 -4.86
C LEU A 48 4.78 -12.71 -5.32
N GLN A 49 5.88 -12.96 -4.60
CA GLN A 49 7.21 -12.44 -4.93
C GLN A 49 8.32 -13.42 -4.52
N PRO A 50 9.45 -13.44 -5.24
CA PRO A 50 10.64 -14.19 -4.82
C PRO A 50 11.42 -13.39 -3.76
N LEU A 51 11.61 -13.94 -2.57
CA LEU A 51 12.48 -13.36 -1.54
C LEU A 51 13.56 -14.35 -1.12
N CYS A 52 14.75 -13.86 -0.73
CA CYS A 52 15.69 -14.71 -0.01
C CYS A 52 15.18 -14.99 1.42
N GLU A 53 15.62 -16.10 2.01
CA GLU A 53 15.22 -16.51 3.37
C GLU A 53 15.36 -15.37 4.40
N GLU A 54 16.48 -14.64 4.38
CA GLU A 54 16.73 -13.48 5.24
C GLU A 54 15.69 -12.36 5.07
N CYS A 55 15.39 -11.98 3.82
CA CYS A 55 14.38 -10.95 3.55
C CYS A 55 12.97 -11.43 3.88
N ASN A 56 12.66 -12.70 3.65
CA ASN A 56 11.38 -13.29 3.98
C ASN A 56 11.12 -13.23 5.49
N HIS A 57 12.10 -13.66 6.29
CA HIS A 57 12.02 -13.61 7.76
C HIS A 57 11.89 -12.17 8.29
N ASN A 58 12.77 -11.27 7.85
CA ASN A 58 12.72 -9.86 8.26
C ASN A 58 11.39 -9.18 7.87
N LYS A 59 10.82 -9.57 6.72
CA LYS A 59 9.51 -9.10 6.30
C LYS A 59 8.43 -9.59 7.24
N GLN A 60 8.43 -10.87 7.59
CA GLN A 60 7.48 -11.45 8.53
C GLN A 60 7.52 -10.73 9.88
N ASP A 61 8.73 -10.51 10.43
CA ASP A 61 8.91 -9.78 11.70
C ASP A 61 8.38 -8.34 11.63
N TYR A 62 8.66 -7.65 10.51
CA TYR A 62 8.15 -6.30 10.28
C TYR A 62 6.62 -6.25 10.28
N TYR A 63 5.96 -7.15 9.55
CA TYR A 63 4.50 -7.17 9.50
C TYR A 63 3.85 -7.65 10.81
N ALA A 64 4.50 -8.54 11.56
CA ALA A 64 4.04 -8.98 12.87
C ALA A 64 3.96 -7.82 13.88
N SER A 65 4.77 -6.77 13.72
CA SER A 65 4.68 -5.55 14.55
C SER A 65 3.34 -4.82 14.44
N PHE A 66 2.51 -5.19 13.48
CA PHE A 66 1.21 -4.58 13.19
C PHE A 66 0.03 -5.55 13.47
N ASP A 67 0.29 -6.74 14.03
CA ASP A 67 -0.73 -7.79 14.22
C ASP A 67 -1.92 -7.33 15.07
N ALA A 68 -1.67 -6.44 16.03
CA ALA A 68 -2.68 -5.88 16.94
C ALA A 68 -3.85 -5.17 16.21
N TYR A 69 -3.67 -4.81 14.93
CA TYR A 69 -4.71 -4.16 14.12
C TYR A 69 -4.82 -4.77 12.71
N SER A 70 -4.34 -6.01 12.55
CA SER A 70 -4.45 -6.81 11.33
C SER A 70 -5.89 -6.89 10.79
N ASP A 71 -6.90 -6.98 11.67
CA ASP A 71 -8.31 -7.04 11.25
C ASP A 71 -8.79 -5.74 10.59
N LYS A 72 -8.37 -4.57 11.10
CA LYS A 72 -8.70 -3.28 10.48
C LYS A 72 -8.00 -3.12 9.14
N ILE A 73 -6.75 -3.56 9.05
CA ILE A 73 -6.00 -3.57 7.79
C ILE A 73 -6.65 -4.50 6.77
N ARG A 74 -7.06 -5.70 7.19
CA ARG A 74 -7.77 -6.66 6.34
C ARG A 74 -9.10 -6.10 5.84
N ALA A 75 -9.86 -5.45 6.74
CA ALA A 75 -11.10 -4.78 6.37
C ALA A 75 -10.85 -3.68 5.34
N ALA A 76 -9.82 -2.86 5.53
CA ALA A 76 -9.40 -1.85 4.56
C ALA A 76 -9.03 -2.49 3.21
N ALA A 77 -8.22 -3.55 3.20
CA ALA A 77 -7.76 -4.23 1.98
C ALA A 77 -8.90 -4.81 1.12
N SER A 78 -10.06 -5.08 1.74
CA SER A 78 -11.24 -5.64 1.07
C SER A 78 -12.13 -4.59 0.37
N LEU A 79 -11.83 -3.29 0.50
CA LEU A 79 -12.65 -2.22 -0.08
C LEU A 79 -12.36 -2.06 -1.57
N LEU A 80 -13.40 -2.01 -2.41
CA LEU A 80 -13.23 -1.94 -3.87
C LEU A 80 -12.53 -0.65 -4.32
N GLU A 81 -12.90 0.51 -3.75
CA GLU A 81 -12.36 1.80 -4.13
C GLU A 81 -10.98 2.05 -3.50
N PRO A 82 -9.97 2.48 -4.29
CA PRO A 82 -8.59 2.62 -3.80
C PRO A 82 -8.48 3.72 -2.74
N HIS A 83 -9.26 4.80 -2.87
CA HIS A 83 -9.35 5.86 -1.85
C HIS A 83 -9.84 5.33 -0.51
N LYS A 84 -10.85 4.45 -0.52
CA LYS A 84 -11.37 3.82 0.71
C LYS A 84 -10.31 2.92 1.34
N ARG A 85 -9.61 2.10 0.54
CA ARG A 85 -8.49 1.26 1.01
C ARG A 85 -7.40 2.09 1.68
N ILE A 86 -6.96 3.16 1.03
CA ILE A 86 -5.95 4.07 1.56
C ILE A 86 -6.45 4.74 2.84
N GLY A 87 -7.64 5.36 2.81
CA GLY A 87 -8.17 6.10 3.95
C GLY A 87 -8.43 5.23 5.18
N GLU A 88 -9.01 4.05 5.01
CA GLU A 88 -9.22 3.10 6.12
C GLU A 88 -7.91 2.52 6.64
N THR A 89 -6.89 2.35 5.78
CA THR A 89 -5.53 2.02 6.24
C THR A 89 -4.98 3.15 7.12
N LEU A 90 -5.08 4.41 6.68
CA LEU A 90 -4.61 5.56 7.47
C LEU A 90 -5.34 5.66 8.82
N LYS A 91 -6.65 5.39 8.86
CA LYS A 91 -7.41 5.32 10.11
C LYS A 91 -6.93 4.21 11.02
N ALA A 92 -6.70 3.00 10.49
CA ALA A 92 -6.22 1.87 11.28
C ALA A 92 -4.91 2.18 12.02
N PHE A 93 -3.93 2.78 11.32
CA PHE A 93 -2.68 3.21 11.93
C PHE A 93 -2.88 4.36 12.91
N LYS A 94 -3.70 5.36 12.57
CA LYS A 94 -4.00 6.49 13.46
C LYS A 94 -4.62 6.05 14.78
N GLU A 95 -5.56 5.13 14.73
CA GLU A 95 -6.22 4.56 15.91
C GLU A 95 -5.27 3.68 16.74
N ALA A 96 -4.24 3.10 16.11
CA ALA A 96 -3.15 2.42 16.78
C ALA A 96 -2.10 3.38 17.38
N GLY A 97 -2.24 4.70 17.16
CA GLY A 97 -1.26 5.70 17.62
C GLY A 97 0.02 5.75 16.79
N GLU A 98 0.05 5.08 15.64
CA GLU A 98 1.22 4.94 14.78
C GLU A 98 1.03 5.68 13.44
N PRO A 99 2.10 6.16 12.79
CA PRO A 99 2.01 6.68 11.45
C PRO A 99 2.03 5.53 10.42
N ALA A 100 1.19 5.59 9.40
CA ALA A 100 1.09 4.55 8.38
C ALA A 100 2.33 4.52 7.47
N PRO A 101 3.06 3.40 7.36
CA PRO A 101 4.18 3.29 6.44
C PRO A 101 3.73 3.39 4.99
N SER A 102 4.45 4.14 4.15
CA SER A 102 4.10 4.31 2.73
C SER A 102 4.07 2.99 1.95
N GLU A 103 4.93 2.05 2.35
CA GLU A 103 4.98 0.70 1.78
C GLU A 103 3.67 -0.05 2.00
N VAL A 104 3.14 -0.02 3.24
CA VAL A 104 1.87 -0.65 3.60
C VAL A 104 0.70 0.02 2.89
N VAL A 105 0.66 1.36 2.85
CA VAL A 105 -0.39 2.11 2.15
C VAL A 105 -0.41 1.78 0.66
N GLY A 106 0.76 1.78 0.00
CA GLY A 106 0.86 1.46 -1.43
C GLY A 106 0.47 0.02 -1.74
N LEU A 107 0.89 -0.93 -0.89
CA LEU A 107 0.53 -2.34 -1.03
C LEU A 107 -0.99 -2.54 -0.97
N ILE A 108 -1.64 -2.00 0.06
CA ILE A 108 -3.09 -2.12 0.25
C ILE A 108 -3.85 -1.39 -0.87
N ALA A 109 -3.35 -0.23 -1.32
CA ALA A 109 -3.93 0.50 -2.44
C ALA A 109 -3.96 -0.30 -3.76
N CYS A 110 -3.05 -1.26 -3.94
CA CYS A 110 -2.92 -2.04 -5.17
C CYS A 110 -3.62 -3.41 -5.16
N MET A 111 -4.07 -3.91 -4.01
CA MET A 111 -4.66 -5.26 -3.84
C MET A 111 -5.73 -5.71 -4.84
N ILE A 112 -6.84 -4.98 -4.98
CA ILE A 112 -7.97 -5.40 -5.85
C ILE A 112 -7.79 -4.88 -7.27
N GLN A 113 -7.20 -3.70 -7.38
CA GLN A 113 -6.89 -3.06 -8.65
C GLN A 113 -5.55 -2.36 -8.48
N TYR A 114 -4.63 -2.64 -9.40
CA TYR A 114 -3.34 -1.99 -9.45
C TYR A 114 -3.53 -0.47 -9.59
N GLN A 115 -2.79 0.30 -8.79
CA GLN A 115 -2.82 1.76 -8.81
C GLN A 115 -1.41 2.28 -9.08
N GLU A 116 -1.13 2.62 -10.34
CA GLU A 116 0.18 3.13 -10.76
C GLU A 116 0.60 4.37 -9.94
N ASP A 117 -0.34 5.29 -9.72
CA ASP A 117 -0.13 6.50 -8.91
C ASP A 117 -1.05 6.48 -7.67
N TRP A 118 -0.83 5.49 -6.79
CA TRP A 118 -1.52 5.44 -5.50
C TRP A 118 -1.23 6.70 -4.67
N GLN A 119 -0.08 7.35 -4.85
CA GLN A 119 0.24 8.61 -4.18
C GLN A 119 -0.72 9.72 -4.60
N LYS A 120 -1.14 9.78 -5.87
CA LYS A 120 -2.21 10.68 -6.32
C LYS A 120 -3.52 10.34 -5.62
N ARG A 121 -3.91 9.06 -5.55
CA ARG A 121 -5.13 8.65 -4.83
C ARG A 121 -5.10 9.09 -3.37
N THR A 122 -3.94 8.99 -2.71
CA THR A 122 -3.73 9.50 -1.35
C THR A 122 -3.88 11.02 -1.26
N ARG A 123 -3.33 11.78 -2.22
CA ARG A 123 -3.48 13.25 -2.27
C ARG A 123 -4.93 13.68 -2.49
N GLU A 124 -5.67 12.95 -3.33
CA GLU A 124 -7.09 13.20 -3.63
C GLU A 124 -7.99 13.08 -2.40
N LEU A 125 -7.58 12.36 -1.35
CA LEU A 125 -8.31 12.37 -0.07
C LEU A 125 -8.48 13.80 0.51
N ARG A 126 -7.56 14.72 0.19
CA ARG A 126 -7.66 16.12 0.59
C ARG A 126 -8.87 16.83 0.00
N GLU A 127 -9.29 16.42 -1.20
CA GLU A 127 -10.51 16.93 -1.84
C GLU A 127 -11.78 16.48 -1.11
N LEU A 128 -11.70 15.39 -0.35
CA LEU A 128 -12.78 14.89 0.49
C LEU A 128 -12.76 15.48 1.91
N GLY A 129 -11.88 16.46 2.16
CA GLY A 129 -11.74 17.12 3.47
C GLY A 129 -10.86 16.37 4.47
N TRP A 130 -10.11 15.36 4.02
CA TRP A 130 -9.13 14.66 4.83
C TRP A 130 -7.79 15.41 4.85
N ASP A 131 -6.99 15.20 5.89
CA ASP A 131 -5.65 15.76 5.98
C ASP A 131 -4.70 14.79 6.69
N PHE A 132 -3.41 14.88 6.32
CA PHE A 132 -2.35 14.05 6.85
C PHE A 132 -1.00 14.74 6.70
N LYS A 133 -0.04 14.42 7.58
CA LYS A 133 1.36 14.84 7.45
C LYS A 133 2.20 13.72 6.85
N ILE A 134 3.20 14.07 6.06
CA ILE A 134 4.20 13.11 5.56
C ILE A 134 5.49 13.31 6.34
N ARG A 135 5.94 12.26 7.03
CA ARG A 135 7.25 12.20 7.70
C ARG A 135 8.18 11.30 6.91
N LYS A 136 9.46 11.64 6.90
CA LYS A 136 10.49 10.81 6.25
C LYS A 136 11.54 10.44 7.28
N LYS A 137 11.99 9.19 7.25
CA LYS A 137 13.01 8.66 8.16
C LYS A 137 13.97 7.77 7.40
N LYS A 138 15.27 7.90 7.67
CA LYS A 138 16.29 7.03 7.09
C LYS A 138 16.39 5.78 7.96
N GLU A 139 16.08 4.63 7.38
CA GLU A 139 16.07 3.32 8.05
C GLU A 139 16.75 2.29 7.16
N TYR A 140 17.73 1.57 7.71
CA TYR A 140 18.52 0.59 6.97
C TYR A 140 19.10 1.14 5.65
N GLY A 141 19.58 2.40 5.68
CA GLY A 141 20.14 3.08 4.52
C GLY A 141 19.11 3.59 3.49
N ARG A 142 17.82 3.26 3.63
CA ARG A 142 16.74 3.69 2.73
C ARG A 142 15.91 4.80 3.37
N MET A 143 15.48 5.77 2.57
CA MET A 143 14.54 6.80 3.03
C MET A 143 13.12 6.22 2.96
N ARG A 144 12.47 6.04 4.12
CA ARG A 144 11.09 5.59 4.24
C ARG A 144 10.17 6.78 4.52
N SER A 145 8.96 6.74 3.98
CA SER A 145 7.94 7.78 4.21
C SER A 145 6.79 7.20 5.03
N TYR A 146 6.20 8.05 5.86
CA TYR A 146 5.15 7.72 6.80
C TYR A 146 4.04 8.76 6.73
N TYR A 147 2.79 8.31 6.74
CA TYR A 147 1.59 9.16 6.69
C TYR A 147 0.95 9.22 8.06
N GLU A 148 0.85 10.41 8.62
CA GLU A 148 0.22 10.68 9.92
C GLU A 148 -1.14 11.34 9.67
N LEU A 149 -2.24 10.60 9.79
CA LEU A 149 -3.59 11.14 9.61
C LEU A 149 -3.89 12.19 10.69
N THR A 150 -4.33 13.37 10.27
CA THR A 150 -4.64 14.50 11.17
C THR A 150 -6.13 14.82 11.20
N LYS A 151 -6.83 14.61 10.09
CA LYS A 151 -8.26 14.88 9.95
C LYS A 151 -8.89 13.92 8.95
N TRP A 152 -10.10 13.49 9.20
CA TRP A 152 -10.93 12.79 8.22
C TRP A 152 -12.40 13.16 8.38
N THR A 153 -13.17 12.87 7.36
CA THR A 153 -14.63 13.03 7.29
C THR A 153 -15.28 11.67 7.00
N PRO A 154 -16.59 11.51 7.26
CA PRO A 154 -17.33 10.34 6.77
C PRO A 154 -17.20 10.20 5.25
N TRP A 155 -17.16 8.96 4.76
CA TRP A 155 -17.12 8.72 3.31
C TRP A 155 -18.38 9.24 2.62
N PRO A 156 -18.26 9.81 1.42
CA PRO A 156 -19.43 10.16 0.62
C PRO A 156 -20.21 8.91 0.21
N ALA A 157 -21.52 9.07 -0.02
CA ALA A 157 -22.37 8.01 -0.54
C ALA A 157 -22.11 7.71 -2.02
N GLU A 158 -21.63 8.72 -2.77
CA GLU A 158 -21.30 8.63 -4.18
C GLU A 158 -19.94 7.94 -4.41
N PRO A 159 -19.71 7.36 -5.60
CA PRO A 159 -18.40 6.84 -5.99
C PRO A 159 -17.32 7.93 -5.93
N ILE A 160 -16.22 7.67 -5.21
CA ILE A 160 -15.19 8.66 -4.93
C ILE A 160 -14.51 9.13 -6.21
N ALA A 161 -14.19 8.22 -7.13
CA ALA A 161 -13.54 8.60 -8.38
C ALA A 161 -14.37 9.58 -9.23
N ALA A 162 -15.70 9.43 -9.23
CA ALA A 162 -16.60 10.35 -9.92
C ALA A 162 -16.64 11.72 -9.24
N LEU A 163 -16.74 11.72 -7.91
CA LEU A 163 -16.74 12.95 -7.12
C LEU A 163 -15.43 13.74 -7.28
N ILE A 164 -14.27 13.08 -7.21
CA ILE A 164 -12.96 13.72 -7.43
C ILE A 164 -12.90 14.36 -8.83
N LYS A 165 -13.35 13.64 -9.87
CA LYS A 165 -13.37 14.16 -11.23
C LYS A 165 -14.26 15.40 -11.37
N GLN A 166 -15.39 15.43 -10.66
CA GLN A 166 -16.28 16.58 -10.63
C GLN A 166 -15.62 17.78 -9.93
N ILE A 167 -15.00 17.57 -8.76
CA ILE A 167 -14.25 18.61 -8.03
C ILE A 167 -13.11 19.19 -8.90
N GLU A 168 -12.32 18.33 -9.54
CA GLU A 168 -11.23 18.77 -10.44
C GLU A 168 -11.77 19.61 -11.61
N LYS A 169 -12.91 19.22 -12.19
CA LYS A 169 -13.57 19.97 -13.27
C LYS A 169 -14.05 21.35 -12.80
N ASP A 170 -14.67 21.41 -11.64
CA ASP A 170 -15.23 22.66 -11.10
C ASP A 170 -14.12 23.66 -10.74
N LYS A 171 -13.00 23.18 -10.18
CA LYS A 171 -11.80 24.01 -9.95
C LYS A 171 -11.26 24.61 -11.25
N LYS A 172 -11.13 23.78 -12.29
CA LYS A 172 -10.66 24.24 -13.60
C LYS A 172 -11.58 25.29 -14.22
N LEU A 173 -12.90 25.13 -14.07
CA LEU A 173 -13.88 26.11 -14.53
C LEU A 173 -13.78 27.43 -13.75
N ALA A 174 -13.56 27.37 -12.43
CA ALA A 174 -13.39 28.55 -11.60
C ALA A 174 -12.12 29.34 -11.95
N GLU A 175 -10.98 28.64 -12.16
CA GLU A 175 -9.72 29.25 -12.59
C GLU A 175 -9.83 29.97 -13.93
N GLN A 176 -10.61 29.43 -14.87
CA GLN A 176 -10.86 30.05 -16.18
C GLN A 176 -11.77 31.28 -16.13
N GLN A 177 -12.52 31.45 -15.04
CA GLN A 177 -13.46 32.55 -14.83
C GLN A 177 -12.85 33.69 -13.98
N MET A 178 -11.63 33.54 -13.47
CA MET A 178 -10.93 34.61 -12.75
C MET A 178 -10.32 35.60 -13.75
N PRO A 179 -10.72 36.89 -13.76
CA PRO A 179 -10.11 37.89 -14.62
C PRO A 179 -8.64 38.15 -14.21
N SER A 180 -7.79 38.39 -15.21
CA SER A 180 -6.35 38.69 -15.09
C SER A 180 -6.04 39.91 -14.25
#